data_AF-A0A1G6ELU6-F1
#
_entry.id   AF-A0A1G6ELU6-F1
#
_cell.length_a   1.000
_cell.length_b   1.000
_cell.length_c   1.000
_cell.angle_alpha   90.00
_cell.angle_beta   90.00
_cell.angle_gamma   90.00
#
_symmetry.space_group_name_H-M   'P 1'
#
loop_
_entity.id
_entity.type
_entity.pdbx_description
1 polymer ?
#
loop_
_entity_poly.entity_id
_entity_poly.type
_entity_poly.pdbx_seq_one_letter_code
_entity_poly.pdbx_strand_id
1 'polypeptide(L)'
;MVGIYIFRNELIIEHGGAFRTGFGSSITLLPQSDLEIIILCNLWQSELFKLTAEIASYFVDDFKRISELNVQTDTQIERTKELEKLFAEVAQKKYSRGDLYQLINFSGFDPEDLEEILEGFERLEFLGKTEFKSKHIELYGLKIEKILYYKIIAKKVTYWSFTYSDSMELVSVNWED
;
A
#
# COMPACT_ATOMS: atom_id res chain seq x y z
N MET A 1 -1.64 14.41 -10.57
CA MET A 1 -2.16 13.03 -10.70
C MET A 1 -3.17 12.84 -9.60
N VAL A 2 -4.36 12.33 -9.89
CA VAL A 2 -5.37 11.99 -8.88
C VAL A 2 -5.15 10.54 -8.47
N GLY A 3 -5.06 10.27 -7.17
CA GLY A 3 -4.99 8.93 -6.59
C GLY A 3 -6.19 8.68 -5.67
N ILE A 4 -6.77 7.49 -5.76
CA ILE A 4 -7.76 6.99 -4.79
C ILE A 4 -7.32 5.57 -4.43
N TYR A 5 -6.90 5.35 -3.18
CA TYR A 5 -6.35 4.07 -2.72
C TYR A 5 -6.48 3.96 -1.21
N ILE A 6 -6.21 2.78 -0.66
CA ILE A 6 -6.16 2.57 0.78
C ILE A 6 -4.71 2.51 1.23
N PHE A 7 -4.37 3.21 2.30
CA PHE A 7 -3.05 3.18 2.92
C PHE A 7 -3.18 3.30 4.44
N ARG A 8 -2.48 2.43 5.19
CA ARG A 8 -2.52 2.35 6.67
C ARG A 8 -3.93 2.46 7.26
N ASN A 9 -4.86 1.64 6.75
CA ASN A 9 -6.28 1.56 7.17
C ASN A 9 -7.21 2.69 6.77
N GLU A 10 -6.73 3.70 6.06
CA GLU A 10 -7.55 4.82 5.62
C GLU A 10 -7.69 4.82 4.11
N LEU A 11 -8.89 5.16 3.64
CA LEU A 11 -9.08 5.61 2.27
C LEU A 11 -8.36 6.95 2.11
N ILE A 12 -7.49 7.04 1.10
CA ILE A 12 -6.79 8.25 0.72
C ILE A 12 -7.29 8.69 -0.65
N ILE A 13 -7.71 9.94 -0.73
CA ILE A 13 -8.00 10.64 -1.98
C ILE A 13 -7.00 11.77 -2.09
N GLU A 14 -6.16 11.77 -3.13
CA GLU A 14 -5.14 12.80 -3.26
C GLU A 14 -5.02 13.34 -4.68
N HIS A 15 -4.53 14.58 -4.75
CA HIS A 15 -4.08 15.17 -5.99
C HIS A 15 -2.78 15.94 -5.76
N GLY A 16 -1.75 15.56 -6.50
CA GLY A 16 -0.45 16.20 -6.49
C GLY A 16 -0.09 16.87 -7.81
N GLY A 17 0.73 17.92 -7.71
CA GLY A 17 1.32 18.62 -8.85
C GLY A 17 2.73 19.10 -8.53
N ALA A 18 3.64 18.91 -9.48
CA ALA A 18 4.97 19.49 -9.44
C ALA A 18 5.12 20.50 -10.58
N PHE A 19 5.73 21.65 -10.29
CA PHE A 19 6.02 22.67 -11.29
C PHE A 19 7.53 22.75 -11.51
N ARG A 20 7.95 22.91 -12.78
CA ARG A 20 9.35 22.83 -13.24
C ARG A 20 10.32 23.77 -12.51
N THR A 21 9.81 24.77 -11.81
CA THR A 21 10.61 25.77 -11.08
C THR A 21 10.93 25.37 -9.64
N GLY A 22 10.80 24.09 -9.26
CA GLY A 22 11.16 23.62 -7.92
C GLY A 22 10.01 23.55 -6.92
N PHE A 23 8.74 23.71 -7.36
CA PHE A 23 7.59 23.71 -6.45
C PHE A 23 6.84 22.38 -6.51
N GLY A 24 6.46 21.86 -5.35
CA GLY A 24 5.60 20.71 -5.18
C GLY A 24 4.34 21.08 -4.42
N SER A 25 3.23 20.46 -4.79
CA SER A 25 1.95 20.60 -4.10
C SER A 25 1.27 19.26 -3.96
N SER A 26 0.61 19.04 -2.82
CA SER A 26 -0.28 17.91 -2.58
C SER A 26 -1.51 18.38 -1.82
N ILE A 27 -2.66 17.84 -2.19
CA ILE A 27 -3.91 17.92 -1.42
C ILE A 27 -4.31 16.48 -1.18
N THR A 28 -4.45 16.09 0.09
CA THR A 28 -4.77 14.72 0.48
C THR A 28 -5.92 14.73 1.48
N LEU A 29 -6.97 13.95 1.20
CA LEU A 29 -8.15 13.79 2.02
C LEU A 29 -8.22 12.37 2.58
N LEU A 30 -8.43 12.26 3.89
CA LEU A 30 -8.73 11.04 4.63
C LEU A 30 -10.17 11.15 5.15
N PRO A 31 -11.18 10.80 4.34
CA PRO A 31 -12.57 11.13 4.63
C PRO A 31 -13.12 10.42 5.88
N GLN A 32 -12.57 9.26 6.23
CA GLN A 32 -13.01 8.50 7.42
C GLN A 32 -12.57 9.15 8.73
N SER A 33 -11.53 9.98 8.66
CA SER A 33 -10.94 10.68 9.79
C SER A 33 -11.22 12.19 9.77
N ASP A 34 -12.05 12.65 8.81
CA ASP A 34 -12.37 14.07 8.60
C ASP A 34 -11.11 14.96 8.55
N LEU A 35 -10.07 14.46 7.87
CA LEU A 35 -8.76 15.10 7.80
C LEU A 35 -8.40 15.46 6.35
N GLU A 36 -8.09 16.74 6.13
CA GLU A 36 -7.51 17.24 4.89
C GLU A 36 -6.11 17.80 5.16
N ILE A 37 -5.14 17.38 4.36
CA ILE A 37 -3.76 17.83 4.44
C ILE A 37 -3.40 18.50 3.12
N ILE A 38 -3.01 19.77 3.18
CA ILE A 38 -2.53 20.54 2.04
C ILE A 38 -1.08 20.91 2.28
N ILE A 39 -0.20 20.50 1.37
CA ILE A 39 1.23 20.81 1.43
C ILE A 39 1.61 21.60 0.18
N LEU A 40 2.20 22.77 0.40
CA LEU A 40 2.83 23.59 -0.63
C LEU A 40 4.30 23.74 -0.28
N CYS A 41 5.18 23.29 -1.16
CA CYS A 41 6.61 23.25 -0.92
C CYS A 41 7.37 23.87 -2.10
N ASN A 42 8.47 24.56 -1.79
CA ASN A 42 9.40 25.12 -2.78
C ASN A 42 10.68 24.27 -2.92
N LEU A 43 10.59 22.99 -2.55
CA LEU A 43 11.66 22.00 -2.73
C LEU A 43 11.28 21.03 -3.84
N TRP A 44 12.24 20.78 -4.72
CA TRP A 44 12.16 19.72 -5.72
C TRP A 44 12.27 18.35 -5.03
N GLN A 45 11.47 17.36 -5.43
CA GLN A 45 11.48 15.99 -4.87
C GLN A 45 11.29 15.91 -3.34
N SER A 46 10.36 16.69 -2.78
CA SER A 46 10.13 16.77 -1.34
C SER A 46 9.41 15.56 -0.71
N GLU A 47 9.40 14.40 -1.35
CA GLU A 47 8.73 13.16 -0.88
C GLU A 47 7.34 13.43 -0.26
N LEU A 48 6.50 14.24 -0.93
CA LEU A 48 5.28 14.81 -0.32
C LEU A 48 4.35 13.74 0.27
N PHE A 49 4.25 12.58 -0.37
CA PHE A 49 3.47 11.45 0.13
C PHE A 49 3.93 11.00 1.53
N LYS A 50 5.25 10.86 1.74
CA LYS A 50 5.83 10.47 3.03
C LYS A 50 5.56 11.53 4.10
N LEU A 51 5.73 12.81 3.75
CA LEU A 51 5.44 13.91 4.65
C LEU A 51 3.94 13.94 5.03
N THR A 52 3.03 13.75 4.07
CA THR A 52 1.59 13.63 4.33
C THR A 52 1.30 12.47 5.28
N ALA A 53 1.87 11.29 5.03
CA ALA A 53 1.67 10.11 5.88
C ALA A 53 2.22 10.32 7.31
N GLU A 54 3.35 11.02 7.45
CA GLU A 54 3.88 11.40 8.76
C GLU A 54 2.98 12.42 9.47
N ILE A 55 2.48 13.45 8.77
CA ILE A 55 1.53 14.42 9.33
C ILE A 55 0.25 13.71 9.78
N ALA A 56 -0.34 12.87 8.92
CA ALA A 56 -1.56 12.13 9.23
C ALA A 56 -1.40 11.26 10.49
N SER A 57 -0.23 10.68 10.72
CA SER A 57 0.04 9.86 11.91
C SER A 57 -0.07 10.60 13.26
N TYR A 58 -0.02 11.94 13.26
CA TYR A 58 -0.25 12.74 14.47
C TYR A 58 -1.74 12.97 14.78
N PHE A 59 -2.62 12.81 13.79
CA PHE A 59 -4.03 13.19 13.90
C PHE A 59 -5.00 12.00 13.77
N VAL A 60 -4.58 10.93 13.10
CA VAL A 60 -5.41 9.74 12.87
C VAL A 60 -4.97 8.61 13.80
N ASP A 61 -5.89 8.21 14.69
CA ASP A 61 -5.69 7.06 15.55
C ASP A 61 -5.47 5.79 14.72
N ASP A 62 -4.51 4.95 15.15
CA ASP A 62 -4.12 3.71 14.47
C ASP A 62 -3.58 3.85 13.04
N PHE A 63 -3.20 5.06 12.60
CA PHE A 63 -2.44 5.31 11.37
C PHE A 63 -0.94 5.03 11.55
N LYS A 64 -0.62 3.83 12.02
CA LYS A 64 0.74 3.40 12.39
C LYS A 64 1.51 2.85 11.19
N ARG A 65 2.84 2.95 11.25
CA ARG A 65 3.71 2.37 10.22
C ARG A 65 3.57 0.85 10.23
N ILE A 66 3.55 0.21 9.05
CA ILE A 66 3.49 -1.26 9.00
C ILE A 66 4.75 -1.87 9.66
N SER A 67 5.88 -1.17 9.58
CA SER A 67 7.14 -1.56 10.22
C SER A 67 7.12 -1.56 11.76
N GLU A 68 6.14 -0.93 12.38
CA GLU A 68 5.93 -0.96 13.84
C GLU A 68 5.13 -2.18 14.31
N LEU A 69 4.57 -2.95 13.37
CA LEU A 69 3.84 -4.18 13.69
C LEU A 69 4.79 -5.34 13.98
N ASN A 70 4.42 -6.17 14.94
CA ASN A 70 5.18 -7.37 15.28
C ASN A 70 4.77 -8.54 14.40
N VAL A 71 5.73 -9.44 14.12
CA VAL A 71 5.45 -10.71 13.43
C VAL A 71 4.47 -11.55 14.27
N GLN A 72 3.47 -12.11 13.60
CA GLN A 72 2.41 -12.93 14.17
C GLN A 72 2.24 -14.22 13.38
N THR A 73 1.65 -15.24 14.01
CA THR A 73 1.27 -16.46 13.31
C THR A 73 0.04 -16.22 12.44
N ASP A 74 0.13 -16.48 11.13
CA ASP A 74 -1.04 -16.46 10.27
C ASP A 74 -1.88 -17.73 10.45
N THR A 75 -3.13 -17.56 10.84
CA THR A 75 -4.12 -18.64 10.92
C THR A 75 -4.57 -19.17 9.54
N GLN A 76 -4.31 -18.44 8.45
CA GLN A 76 -4.69 -18.77 7.08
C GLN A 76 -3.44 -18.97 6.20
N ILE A 77 -2.63 -19.96 6.57
CA ILE A 77 -1.32 -20.25 5.95
C ILE A 77 -1.41 -20.42 4.43
N GLU A 78 -2.48 -21.05 3.91
CA GLU A 78 -2.61 -21.31 2.47
C GLU A 78 -2.66 -20.01 1.64
N ARG A 79 -3.35 -18.98 2.12
CA ARG A 79 -3.34 -17.65 1.47
C ARG A 79 -1.93 -17.05 1.44
N THR A 80 -1.21 -17.17 2.55
CA THR A 80 0.17 -16.67 2.61
C THR A 80 1.06 -17.40 1.60
N LYS A 81 0.92 -18.72 1.45
CA LYS A 81 1.64 -19.49 0.43
C LYS A 81 1.28 -19.09 -1.00
N GLU A 82 0.02 -18.76 -1.27
CA GLU A 82 -0.41 -18.24 -2.58
C GLU A 82 0.25 -16.90 -2.90
N LEU A 83 0.30 -15.98 -1.92
CA LEU A 83 1.01 -14.71 -2.06
C LEU A 83 2.53 -14.91 -2.22
N GLU A 84 3.13 -15.80 -1.44
CA GLU A 84 4.55 -16.15 -1.57
C GLU A 84 4.87 -16.70 -2.96
N LYS A 85 4.02 -17.58 -3.50
CA LYS A 85 4.18 -18.14 -4.83
C LYS A 85 4.13 -17.03 -5.89
N LEU A 86 3.14 -16.14 -5.81
CA LEU A 86 3.02 -15.01 -6.71
C LEU A 86 4.31 -14.15 -6.67
N PHE A 87 4.76 -13.76 -5.47
CA PHE A 87 5.92 -12.88 -5.31
C PHE A 87 7.22 -13.54 -5.78
N ALA A 88 7.38 -14.84 -5.53
CA ALA A 88 8.48 -15.62 -6.09
C ALA A 88 8.44 -15.68 -7.63
N GLU A 89 7.26 -15.74 -8.23
CA GLU A 89 7.11 -15.71 -9.69
C GLU A 89 7.41 -14.32 -10.27
N VAL A 90 6.99 -13.25 -9.59
CA VAL A 90 7.36 -11.85 -9.95
C VAL A 90 8.88 -11.65 -9.86
N ALA A 91 9.50 -12.08 -8.77
CA ALA A 91 10.96 -11.99 -8.59
C ALA A 91 11.75 -12.76 -9.67
N GLN A 92 11.15 -13.81 -10.24
CA GLN A 92 11.72 -14.61 -11.34
C GLN A 92 11.38 -14.05 -12.74
N LYS A 93 10.75 -12.87 -12.83
CA LYS A 93 10.37 -12.21 -14.09
C LYS A 93 9.47 -13.08 -14.97
N LYS A 94 8.59 -13.89 -14.35
CA LYS A 94 7.71 -14.81 -15.08
C LYS A 94 6.50 -14.15 -15.72
N TYR A 95 6.19 -12.91 -15.33
CA TYR A 95 5.05 -12.17 -15.84
C TYR A 95 5.51 -11.02 -16.74
N SER A 96 4.78 -10.77 -17.83
CA SER A 96 4.99 -9.56 -18.61
C SER A 96 4.38 -8.35 -17.89
N ARG A 97 4.80 -7.13 -18.26
CA ARG A 97 4.24 -5.88 -17.72
C ARG A 97 2.72 -5.83 -17.81
N GLY A 98 2.15 -6.26 -18.94
CA GLY A 98 0.70 -6.26 -19.14
C GLY A 98 -0.04 -7.26 -18.24
N ASP A 99 0.57 -8.42 -17.97
CA ASP A 99 -0.04 -9.47 -17.17
C ASP A 99 -0.08 -9.08 -15.68
N LEU A 100 0.98 -8.44 -15.17
CA LEU A 100 1.03 -7.97 -13.78
C LEU A 100 -0.09 -6.97 -13.47
N TYR A 101 -0.33 -6.03 -14.36
CA TYR A 101 -1.42 -5.05 -14.22
C TYR A 101 -2.83 -5.70 -14.28
N GLN A 102 -2.97 -6.84 -14.96
CA GLN A 102 -4.24 -7.57 -15.01
C GLN A 102 -4.47 -8.46 -13.80
N LEU A 103 -3.40 -8.94 -13.17
CA LEU A 103 -3.49 -9.83 -12.03
C LEU A 103 -3.91 -9.07 -10.77
N ILE A 104 -3.27 -7.93 -10.50
CA ILE A 104 -3.45 -7.17 -9.25
C ILE A 104 -3.22 -5.69 -9.51
N ASN A 105 -4.04 -4.85 -8.89
CA ASN A 105 -3.78 -3.42 -8.83
C ASN A 105 -2.64 -3.12 -7.83
N PHE A 106 -1.41 -3.12 -8.33
CA PHE A 106 -0.26 -2.55 -7.64
C PHE A 106 -0.33 -1.03 -7.77
N SER A 107 -0.89 -0.36 -6.76
CA SER A 107 -1.12 1.08 -6.81
C SER A 107 0.20 1.85 -6.99
N GLY A 108 0.42 2.35 -8.20
CA GLY A 108 1.50 3.30 -8.50
C GLY A 108 2.87 2.69 -8.83
N PHE A 109 2.97 1.39 -9.12
CA PHE A 109 4.25 0.76 -9.48
C PHE A 109 4.36 0.42 -10.96
N ASP A 110 5.53 0.72 -11.52
CA ASP A 110 5.94 0.04 -12.74
C ASP A 110 6.49 -1.36 -12.39
N PRO A 111 6.18 -2.40 -13.19
CA PRO A 111 6.65 -3.76 -12.92
C PRO A 111 8.17 -3.92 -12.74
N GLU A 112 8.96 -3.05 -13.36
CA GLU A 112 10.42 -3.06 -13.24
C GLU A 112 10.86 -2.74 -11.80
N ASP A 113 10.16 -1.82 -11.11
CA ASP A 113 10.43 -1.48 -9.71
C ASP A 113 10.07 -2.66 -8.79
N LEU A 114 8.99 -3.38 -9.10
CA LEU A 114 8.57 -4.56 -8.34
C LEU A 114 9.60 -5.68 -8.41
N GLU A 115 10.18 -5.93 -9.58
CA GLU A 115 11.24 -6.93 -9.76
C GLU A 115 12.47 -6.61 -8.91
N GLU A 116 12.88 -5.34 -8.87
CA GLU A 116 14.03 -4.89 -8.05
C GLU A 116 13.73 -5.02 -6.56
N ILE A 117 12.54 -4.58 -6.12
CA ILE A 117 12.13 -4.65 -4.70
C ILE A 117 12.07 -6.11 -4.21
N LEU A 118 11.66 -7.04 -5.08
CA LEU A 118 11.53 -8.46 -4.76
C LEU A 118 12.77 -9.29 -5.09
N GLU A 119 13.89 -8.65 -5.47
CA GLU A 119 15.14 -9.36 -5.75
C GLU A 119 15.57 -10.21 -4.55
N GLY A 120 15.79 -11.50 -4.77
CA GLY A 120 16.18 -12.43 -3.71
C GLY A 120 15.08 -12.73 -2.70
N PHE A 121 13.80 -12.63 -3.10
CA PHE A 121 12.66 -13.03 -2.28
C PHE A 121 12.82 -14.44 -1.68
N GLU A 122 12.61 -14.53 -0.36
CA GLU A 122 12.67 -15.79 0.40
C GLU A 122 11.30 -16.21 0.94
N ARG A 123 10.61 -15.31 1.66
CA ARG A 123 9.34 -15.61 2.35
C ARG A 123 8.56 -14.35 2.76
N LEU A 124 7.30 -14.57 3.14
CA LEU A 124 6.44 -13.58 3.81
C LEU A 124 6.35 -13.86 5.31
N GLU A 125 6.51 -12.82 6.12
CA GLU A 125 6.24 -12.84 7.57
C GLU A 125 4.95 -12.05 7.84
N PHE A 126 3.90 -12.72 8.30
CA PHE A 126 2.63 -12.08 8.61
C PHE A 126 2.78 -11.15 9.82
N LEU A 127 2.25 -9.93 9.72
CA LEU A 127 2.34 -8.91 10.76
C LEU A 127 1.01 -8.64 11.46
N GLY A 128 -0.11 -9.00 10.81
CA GLY A 128 -1.44 -8.76 11.36
C GLY A 128 -2.46 -8.44 10.28
N LYS A 129 -3.66 -8.08 10.74
CA LYS A 129 -4.76 -7.68 9.87
C LYS A 129 -5.60 -6.60 10.53
N THR A 130 -6.24 -5.79 9.70
CA THR A 130 -7.33 -4.91 10.09
C THR A 130 -8.62 -5.40 9.46
N GLU A 131 -9.71 -5.44 10.22
CA GLU A 131 -11.03 -5.81 9.73
C GLU A 131 -11.99 -4.62 9.87
N PHE A 132 -12.71 -4.32 8.79
CA PHE A 132 -13.62 -3.18 8.67
C PHE A 132 -15.07 -3.57 8.95
N LYS A 133 -15.31 -4.26 10.08
CA LYS A 133 -16.65 -4.78 10.43
C LYS A 133 -17.68 -3.68 10.69
N SER A 134 -17.25 -2.53 11.21
CA SER A 134 -18.13 -1.42 11.61
C SER A 134 -17.96 -0.15 10.78
N LYS A 135 -16.78 0.07 10.20
CA LYS A 135 -16.49 1.18 9.29
C LYS A 135 -16.59 0.66 7.86
N HIS A 136 -17.44 1.25 7.03
CA HIS A 136 -17.54 0.85 5.63
C HIS A 136 -16.51 1.63 4.81
N ILE A 137 -15.55 0.92 4.21
CA ILE A 137 -14.69 1.47 3.17
C ILE A 137 -15.13 0.86 1.85
N GLU A 138 -15.26 1.71 0.84
CA GLU A 138 -15.51 1.30 -0.54
C GLU A 138 -14.36 1.80 -1.41
N LEU A 139 -13.83 0.92 -2.26
CA LEU A 139 -12.80 1.25 -3.23
C LEU A 139 -13.20 0.66 -4.58
N TYR A 140 -13.31 1.52 -5.60
CA TYR A 140 -13.72 1.14 -6.96
C TYR A 140 -15.04 0.35 -7.06
N GLY A 141 -16.02 0.68 -6.22
CA GLY A 141 -17.31 -0.02 -6.19
C GLY A 141 -17.31 -1.30 -5.35
N LEU A 142 -16.16 -1.70 -4.79
CA LEU A 142 -16.02 -2.90 -3.96
C LEU A 142 -15.97 -2.53 -2.47
N LYS A 143 -16.76 -3.25 -1.68
CA LYS A 143 -16.76 -3.14 -0.23
C LYS A 143 -15.50 -3.81 0.32
N ILE A 144 -14.67 -3.05 1.01
CA ILE A 144 -13.45 -3.56 1.62
C ILE A 144 -13.76 -4.15 2.98
N GLU A 145 -13.35 -5.41 3.18
CA GLU A 145 -13.57 -6.14 4.42
C GLU A 145 -12.34 -6.12 5.32
N LYS A 146 -11.15 -6.26 4.74
CA LYS A 146 -9.91 -6.37 5.52
C LYS A 146 -8.67 -5.94 4.75
N ILE A 147 -7.65 -5.60 5.52
CA ILE A 147 -6.27 -5.44 5.03
C ILE A 147 -5.39 -6.41 5.79
N LEU A 148 -4.49 -7.06 5.08
CA LEU A 148 -3.47 -7.95 5.65
C LEU A 148 -2.11 -7.30 5.51
N TYR A 149 -1.28 -7.46 6.54
CA TYR A 149 0.06 -6.89 6.59
C TYR A 149 1.12 -7.98 6.58
N TYR A 150 2.14 -7.76 5.75
CA TYR A 150 3.25 -8.67 5.63
C TYR A 150 4.57 -7.90 5.61
N LYS A 151 5.58 -8.51 6.19
CA LYS A 151 6.99 -8.17 5.99
C LYS A 151 7.55 -9.14 4.98
N ILE A 152 8.23 -8.62 3.97
CA ILE A 152 8.90 -9.42 2.95
C ILE A 152 10.35 -9.59 3.33
N ILE A 153 10.78 -10.85 3.37
CA ILE A 153 12.19 -11.20 3.51
C ILE A 153 12.72 -11.42 2.09
N ALA A 154 13.51 -10.45 1.64
CA ALA A 154 14.24 -10.45 0.38
C ALA A 154 15.59 -9.77 0.61
N LYS A 155 16.34 -9.48 -0.45
CA LYS A 155 17.60 -8.70 -0.34
C LYS A 155 17.39 -7.34 0.33
N LYS A 156 16.24 -6.69 0.06
CA LYS A 156 15.73 -5.53 0.79
C LYS A 156 14.48 -5.95 1.56
N VAL A 157 14.48 -5.74 2.88
CA VAL A 157 13.28 -5.94 3.70
C VAL A 157 12.28 -4.84 3.39
N THR A 158 11.04 -5.23 3.14
CA THR A 158 9.96 -4.30 2.79
C THR A 158 8.64 -4.68 3.47
N TYR A 159 7.73 -3.71 3.63
CA TYR A 159 6.46 -3.89 4.33
C TYR A 159 5.29 -3.67 3.38
N TRP A 160 4.30 -4.57 3.41
CA TRP A 160 3.26 -4.63 2.40
C TRP A 160 1.89 -4.76 3.02
N SER A 161 0.90 -4.20 2.35
CA SER A 161 -0.51 -4.30 2.69
C SER A 161 -1.30 -4.83 1.50
N PHE A 162 -2.18 -5.79 1.78
CA PHE A 162 -3.04 -6.46 0.80
C PHE A 162 -4.49 -6.24 1.19
N THR A 163 -5.21 -5.51 0.36
CA THR A 163 -6.59 -5.08 0.62
C THR A 163 -7.56 -6.04 -0.04
N TYR A 164 -8.47 -6.62 0.74
CA TYR A 164 -9.46 -7.58 0.25
C TYR A 164 -10.89 -7.03 0.36
N SER A 165 -11.70 -7.34 -0.65
CA SER A 165 -13.15 -7.13 -0.61
C SER A 165 -13.86 -8.15 0.29
N ASP A 166 -15.15 -7.94 0.53
CA ASP A 166 -16.04 -8.90 1.18
C ASP A 166 -16.30 -10.18 0.36
N SER A 167 -16.12 -10.11 -0.96
CA SER A 167 -16.07 -11.26 -1.87
C SER A 167 -14.73 -12.00 -1.86
N MET A 168 -13.78 -11.61 -1.02
CA MET A 168 -12.41 -12.16 -0.94
C MET A 168 -11.54 -11.89 -2.17
N GLU A 169 -11.90 -10.91 -2.99
CA GLU A 169 -11.08 -10.46 -4.12
C GLU A 169 -9.97 -9.54 -3.61
N LEU A 170 -8.75 -9.71 -4.13
CA LEU A 170 -7.63 -8.81 -3.84
C LEU A 170 -7.80 -7.52 -4.66
N VAL A 171 -8.13 -6.43 -3.98
CA VAL A 171 -8.49 -5.14 -4.62
C VAL A 171 -7.29 -4.26 -4.86
N SER A 172 -6.36 -4.20 -3.90
CA SER A 172 -5.16 -3.38 -4.00
C SER A 172 -3.99 -3.96 -3.21
N VAL A 173 -2.78 -3.63 -3.66
CA VAL A 173 -1.53 -3.97 -2.97
C VAL A 173 -0.69 -2.71 -2.85
N ASN A 174 -0.28 -2.37 -1.63
CA ASN A 174 0.61 -1.23 -1.38
C ASN A 174 1.85 -1.67 -0.60
N TRP A 175 2.93 -0.92 -0.81
CA TRP A 175 4.20 -1.09 -0.14
C TRP A 175 4.54 0.15 0.70
N GLU A 176 5.29 -0.08 1.79
CA GLU A 176 5.85 0.92 2.67
C GLU A 176 7.34 0.61 2.93
N ASP A 177 8.17 1.65 2.81
CA ASP A 177 9.61 1.66 3.15
C ASP A 177 9.85 1.68 4.68
#